data_AF-A0A2V6AH93-F1
#
_entry.id   AF-A0A2V6AH93-F1
#
_cell.length_a   1.000
_cell.length_b   1.000
_cell.length_c   1.000
_cell.angle_alpha   90.00
_cell.angle_beta   90.00
_cell.angle_gamma   90.00
#
_symmetry.space_group_name_H-M   'P 1'
#
loop_
_entity.id
_entity.type
_entity.pdbx_description
1 polymer ?
#
loop_
_entity_poly.entity_id
_entity_poly.type
_entity_poly.pdbx_seq_one_letter_code
_entity_poly.pdbx_strand_id
1 'polypeptide(L)' 'MDTNDDRLLFRDEVFQIVGCAIEVLNTIGHGLIEKPYENVLVVEFGLRKIPYQKLEWERIVL' A
#
# COMPACT_ATOMS: atom_id res chain seq x y z
N MET A 1 -17.24 -24.85 2.38
CA MET A 1 -16.58 -23.53 2.32
C MET A 1 -16.70 -23.01 3.73
N ASP A 2 -15.62 -23.10 4.51
CA ASP A 2 -15.65 -22.76 5.93
C ASP A 2 -16.02 -21.28 6.06
N THR A 3 -17.23 -21.02 6.54
CA THR A 3 -17.74 -19.68 6.81
C THR A 3 -17.18 -19.25 8.16
N ASN A 4 -15.89 -18.96 8.19
CA ASN A 4 -15.33 -18.22 9.31
C ASN A 4 -15.97 -16.82 9.24
N ASP A 5 -16.97 -16.61 10.09
CA ASP A 5 -17.43 -15.28 10.55
C ASP A 5 -16.32 -14.60 11.38
N ASP A 6 -15.07 -14.76 10.95
CA ASP A 6 -13.91 -14.02 11.44
C ASP A 6 -14.03 -12.63 10.83
N ARG A 7 -14.75 -11.75 11.52
CA ARG A 7 -14.77 -10.32 11.20
C ARG A 7 -13.34 -9.85 11.00
N LEU A 8 -12.99 -9.57 9.73
CA LEU A 8 -11.67 -9.05 9.38
C LEU A 8 -11.38 -7.83 10.27
N LEU A 9 -10.37 -7.96 11.13
CA LEU A 9 -9.93 -6.86 11.98
C LEU A 9 -9.48 -5.72 11.07
N PHE A 10 -9.91 -4.49 11.37
CA PHE A 10 -9.58 -3.30 10.58
C PHE A 10 -9.97 -3.42 9.11
N ARG A 11 -11.18 -3.94 8.87
CA ARG A 11 -11.70 -4.19 7.52
C ARG A 11 -11.54 -2.97 6.61
N ASP A 12 -11.97 -1.81 7.07
CA ASP A 12 -11.94 -0.59 6.27
C ASP A 12 -10.51 -0.15 5.94
N GLU A 13 -9.61 -0.23 6.92
CA GLU A 13 -8.19 0.10 6.73
C GLU A 13 -7.52 -0.87 5.75
N VAL A 14 -7.80 -2.17 5.85
CA VAL A 14 -7.26 -3.17 4.91
C VAL A 14 -7.75 -2.88 3.49
N PHE A 15 -9.05 -2.62 3.31
CA PHE A 15 -9.59 -2.29 1.99
C PHE A 15 -8.99 -0.99 1.43
N GLN A 16 -8.76 0.02 2.27
CA GLN A 16 -8.11 1.26 1.85
C GLN A 16 -6.67 1.04 1.38
N ILE A 17 -5.87 0.30 2.14
CA ILE A 17 -4.46 0.03 1.83
C ILE A 17 -4.34 -0.83 0.57
N VAL A 18 -5.12 -1.92 0.49
CA VAL A 18 -5.11 -2.83 -0.67
C VAL A 18 -5.65 -2.12 -1.91
N GLY A 19 -6.74 -1.36 -1.79
CA GLY A 19 -7.28 -0.57 -2.89
C GLY A 19 -6.28 0.46 -3.42
N CYS A 20 -5.55 1.14 -2.54
CA CYS A 20 -4.45 2.03 -2.90
C CYS A 20 -3.38 1.29 -3.74
N ALA A 21 -2.90 0.14 -3.26
CA ALA A 21 -1.87 -0.62 -3.97
C ALA A 21 -2.33 -1.11 -5.36
N ILE A 22 -3.59 -1.54 -5.47
CA ILE A 22 -4.19 -1.94 -6.75
C ILE A 22 -4.27 -0.75 -7.72
N GLU A 23 -4.66 0.42 -7.23
CA GLU A 23 -4.77 1.63 -8.06
C GLU A 23 -3.42 2.09 -8.57
N VAL A 24 -2.39 2.06 -7.71
CA VAL A 24 -1.00 2.29 -8.14
C VAL A 24 -0.62 1.31 -9.25
N LEU A 25 -0.78 0.01 -9.02
CA LEU A 25 -0.42 -1.02 -10.00
C LEU A 25 -1.13 -0.82 -11.35
N ASN A 26 -2.43 -0.51 -11.33
CA ASN A 26 -3.22 -0.25 -12.53
C ASN A 26 -2.81 1.03 -13.27
N THR A 27 -2.29 2.02 -12.54
CA THR A 27 -1.90 3.32 -13.11
C THR A 27 -0.51 3.30 -13.74
N ILE A 28 0.50 2.78 -13.04
CA ILE A 28 1.89 2.77 -13.52
C ILE A 28 2.26 1.50 -14.30
N GLY A 29 1.43 0.46 -14.22
CA GLY A 29 1.64 -0.81 -14.89
C GLY A 29 2.68 -1.70 -14.20
N HIS A 30 3.08 -2.77 -14.88
CA HIS A 30 4.03 -3.77 -14.38
C HIS A 30 5.41 -3.61 -15.04
N GLY A 31 6.45 -4.19 -14.42
CA GLY A 31 7.81 -4.25 -14.99
C GLY A 31 8.73 -3.11 -14.59
N LEU A 32 8.32 -2.26 -13.64
CA LEU A 32 9.18 -1.28 -13.00
C LEU A 32 9.94 -1.90 -11.83
N ILE A 33 11.05 -1.28 -11.45
CA ILE A 33 11.73 -1.61 -10.19
C ILE A 33 10.93 -1.07 -8.99
N GLU A 34 11.29 -1.50 -7.78
CA GLU A 34 10.56 -1.18 -6.53
C GLU A 34 10.40 0.33 -6.27
N LYS A 35 11.43 1.14 -6.54
CA LYS A 35 11.47 2.55 -6.14
C LYS A 35 10.34 3.43 -6.73
N PRO A 36 9.99 3.31 -8.03
CA PRO A 36 8.77 3.87 -8.60
C PRO A 36 7.48 3.51 -7.85
N TYR A 37 7.28 2.23 -7.48
CA TYR A 37 6.09 1.82 -6.74
C TYR A 37 6.03 2.49 -5.37
N GLU A 38 7.15 2.54 -4.64
CA GLU A 38 7.26 3.22 -3.35
C GLU A 38 6.89 4.70 -3.47
N ASN A 39 7.44 5.41 -4.47
CA ASN A 39 7.18 6.84 -4.66
C ASN A 39 5.71 7.12 -5.01
N VAL A 40 5.08 6.29 -5.84
CA VAL A 40 3.66 6.47 -6.21
C VAL A 40 2.74 6.12 -5.05
N LEU A 41 3.04 5.05 -4.29
CA LEU A 41 2.32 4.72 -3.06
C LEU A 41 2.35 5.85 -2.03
N VAL A 42 3.49 6.51 -1.87
CA VAL A 42 3.66 7.69 -1.00
C VAL A 42 2.71 8.83 -1.41
N VAL A 43 2.56 9.08 -2.71
CA VAL A 43 1.62 10.08 -3.24
C VAL A 43 0.18 9.65 -2.98
N GLU A 44 -0.17 8.41 -3.32
CA GLU A 44 -1.53 7.88 -3.20
C GLU A 44 -2.00 7.81 -1.73
N PHE A 45 -1.12 7.41 -0.81
CA PHE A 45 -1.38 7.47 0.62
C PHE A 45 -1.60 8.90 1.11
N GLY A 46 -0.85 9.87 0.57
CA GLY A 46 -1.08 11.30 0.85
C GLY A 46 -2.46 11.77 0.41
N LEU A 47 -2.90 11.40 -0.80
CA LEU A 47 -4.22 11.74 -1.34
C LEU A 47 -5.35 11.12 -0.52
N ARG A 48 -5.20 9.85 -0.11
CA ARG A 48 -6.18 9.12 0.71
C ARG A 48 -6.08 9.41 2.22
N LYS A 49 -5.10 10.24 2.64
CA LYS A 49 -4.81 10.55 4.05
C LYS A 49 -4.55 9.31 4.91
N ILE A 50 -3.95 8.28 4.31
CA ILE A 50 -3.55 7.06 5.01
C ILE A 50 -2.22 7.36 5.71
N PRO A 51 -2.10 7.18 7.04
CA PRO A 51 -0.83 7.38 7.73
C PRO A 51 0.19 6.32 7.27
N TYR A 52 1.40 6.76 6.90
CA TYR A 52 2.48 5.88 6.47
C TYR A 52 3.84 6.36 6.99
N GLN A 53 4.80 5.43 7.05
CA GLN A 53 6.21 5.75 7.21
C GLN A 53 6.95 5.27 5.98
N LYS A 54 7.64 6.20 5.29
CA LYS A 54 8.45 5.87 4.13
C LYS A 54 9.69 5.10 4.58
N LEU A 55 9.99 4.00 3.88
CA LEU A 55 11.24 3.28 4.08
C LEU A 55 12.37 4.06 3.42
N GLU A 56 13.34 4.48 4.22
CA GLU A 56 14.54 5.16 3.74
C GLU A 56 15.71 4.20 3.94
N TRP A 57 16.17 3.61 2.84
CA TRP A 57 17.19 2.55 2.86
C TRP A 57 18.50 3.00 3.54
N GLU A 58 18.82 4.29 3.50
CA GLU A 58 19.96 4.88 4.23
C GLU A 58 19.87 4.68 5.74
N ARG A 59 18.66 4.48 6.29
CA ARG A 59 18.42 4.28 7.73
C ARG A 59 18.44 2.80 8.16
N ILE A 60 18.54 1.85 7.24
CA ILE A 60 18.53 0.40 7.54
C ILE A 60 19.95 -0.19 7.54
N VAL A 61 20.91 0.48 6.89
CA VAL A 61 22.30 0.01 6.73
C VAL A 61 23.26 0.67 7.75
N LEU A 62 22.76 1.55 8.62
CA LEU A 62 23.46 2.16 9.76
C LEU A 62 22.91 1.61 11.07
#